data_AF-A0ABD4HSN9-F1
#
_entry.id   AF-A0ABD4HSN9-F1
#
_cell.length_a   1.000
_cell.length_b   1.000
_cell.length_c   1.000
_cell.angle_alpha   90.00
_cell.angle_beta   90.00
_cell.angle_gamma   90.00
#
_symmetry.space_group_name_H-M   'P 1'
#
loop_
_entity.id
_entity.type
_entity.pdbx_description
1 polymer ?
#
loop_
_entity_poly.entity_id
_entity_poly.type
_entity_poly.pdbx_seq_one_letter_code
_entity_poly.pdbx_strand_id
1 'polypeptide(L)'
;MTQEFKDTQPTNEPNTSVDYRDPTDVDEVQDEIKYGIIDPISRTFATWIRTKMYRRHVRESLARMMEYTSVLFNKIKLLTENTEKRQSEIEKRQTTIEENFKSVIANATVDSELINARSSEKYGNFATLDERLEYIEKILSSSIPDGFDVTIEHNLGANPLIVVRTWTYGIGVVPLGTEPEGFFGGSASITVPCSVKQISSNKCVVTIPKDYKTTYL
;
A
#
# COMPACT_ATOMS: atom_id res chain seq x y z
N MET A 1 14.53 -6.15 -35.55
CA MET A 1 15.90 -6.69 -35.65
C MET A 1 15.81 -8.20 -35.52
N THR A 2 16.18 -8.93 -36.56
CA THR A 2 16.29 -10.39 -36.54
C THR A 2 17.47 -10.78 -35.65
N GLN A 3 17.21 -11.61 -34.65
CA GLN A 3 18.21 -12.07 -33.68
C GLN A 3 19.23 -12.97 -34.41
N GLU A 4 20.50 -12.56 -34.40
CA GLU A 4 21.58 -13.30 -35.05
C GLU A 4 22.07 -14.41 -34.10
N PHE A 5 21.81 -15.67 -34.47
CA PHE A 5 22.28 -16.83 -33.70
C PHE A 5 23.73 -17.14 -34.10
N LYS A 6 24.66 -17.04 -33.15
CA LYS A 6 26.06 -17.40 -33.41
C LYS A 6 26.23 -18.92 -33.53
N ASP A 7 26.87 -19.36 -34.61
CA ASP A 7 27.27 -20.76 -34.77
C ASP A 7 28.30 -21.15 -33.68
N THR A 8 28.06 -22.29 -33.04
CA THR A 8 28.76 -22.76 -31.82
C THR A 8 29.13 -24.23 -31.99
N GLN A 9 29.72 -24.56 -33.14
CA GLN A 9 30.33 -25.87 -33.33
C GLN A 9 31.44 -26.09 -32.29
N PRO A 10 31.55 -27.30 -31.72
CA PRO A 10 32.52 -27.60 -30.68
C PRO A 10 33.94 -27.47 -31.23
N THR A 11 34.77 -26.66 -30.58
CA THR A 11 36.22 -26.83 -30.67
C THR A 11 36.55 -28.18 -30.00
N ASN A 12 37.41 -29.00 -30.62
CA ASN A 12 37.74 -30.38 -30.22
C ASN A 12 38.50 -30.49 -28.87
N GLU A 13 38.11 -29.72 -27.85
CA GLU A 13 38.69 -29.77 -26.52
C GLU A 13 38.10 -30.95 -25.70
N PRO A 14 38.94 -31.74 -25.01
CA PRO A 14 38.48 -32.88 -24.25
C PRO A 14 37.64 -32.46 -23.03
N ASN A 15 36.45 -33.05 -22.90
CA ASN A 15 35.54 -32.86 -21.77
C ASN A 15 36.13 -33.47 -20.49
N THR A 16 36.76 -32.65 -19.65
CA THR A 16 37.18 -33.07 -18.30
C THR A 16 35.97 -33.03 -17.35
N SER A 17 35.61 -34.20 -16.80
CA SER A 17 34.64 -34.32 -15.70
C SER A 17 35.18 -33.61 -14.46
N VAL A 18 34.51 -32.57 -14.00
CA VAL A 18 34.77 -31.96 -12.69
C VAL A 18 33.55 -32.25 -11.82
N ASP A 19 33.69 -33.15 -10.86
CA ASP A 19 32.65 -33.51 -9.87
C ASP A 19 32.67 -32.47 -8.74
N TYR A 20 32.16 -31.26 -9.01
CA TYR A 20 31.92 -30.26 -7.96
C TYR A 20 30.63 -30.65 -7.23
N ARG A 21 30.75 -31.00 -5.95
CA ARG A 21 29.62 -31.23 -5.04
C ARG A 21 29.69 -30.20 -3.93
N ASP A 22 28.77 -29.25 -3.93
CA ASP A 22 28.46 -28.46 -2.74
C ASP A 22 27.82 -29.41 -1.72
N PRO A 23 28.39 -29.62 -0.52
CA PRO A 23 27.85 -30.54 0.48
C PRO A 23 26.58 -30.02 1.16
N THR A 24 26.15 -28.80 0.87
CA THR A 24 24.95 -28.19 1.43
C THR A 24 23.76 -28.46 0.51
N ASP A 25 22.74 -29.16 1.02
CA ASP A 25 21.50 -29.39 0.28
C ASP A 25 20.75 -28.06 0.06
N VAL A 26 20.05 -27.95 -1.07
CA VAL A 26 19.11 -26.86 -1.29
C VAL A 26 17.88 -27.12 -0.42
N ASP A 27 17.49 -26.14 0.39
CA ASP A 27 16.32 -26.22 1.26
C ASP A 27 15.03 -26.62 0.50
N GLU A 28 14.03 -27.09 1.26
CA GLU A 28 12.72 -27.44 0.70
C GLU A 28 12.12 -26.29 -0.14
N VAL A 29 11.45 -26.66 -1.23
CA VAL A 29 10.81 -25.70 -2.15
C VAL A 29 9.89 -24.78 -1.37
N GLN A 30 10.11 -23.47 -1.50
CA GLN A 30 9.29 -22.45 -0.83
C GLN A 30 7.81 -22.60 -1.18
N ASP A 31 6.91 -22.33 -0.23
CA ASP A 31 5.47 -22.54 -0.39
C ASP A 31 4.89 -21.77 -1.61
N GLU A 32 5.44 -20.59 -1.92
CA GLU A 32 5.05 -19.80 -3.08
C GLU A 32 5.35 -20.51 -4.41
N ILE A 33 6.40 -21.32 -4.46
CA ILE A 33 6.77 -22.13 -5.64
C ILE A 33 5.96 -23.43 -5.66
N LYS A 34 5.73 -24.03 -4.49
CA LYS A 34 5.01 -25.30 -4.33
C LYS A 34 3.52 -25.20 -4.69
N TYR A 35 2.87 -24.11 -4.29
CA TYR A 35 1.45 -23.86 -4.54
C TYR A 35 1.18 -22.82 -5.63
N GLY A 36 2.23 -22.21 -6.20
CA GLY A 36 2.13 -21.23 -7.27
C GLY A 36 1.77 -21.83 -8.65
N ILE A 37 1.21 -20.99 -9.52
CA ILE A 37 0.95 -21.35 -10.92
C ILE A 37 2.24 -21.15 -11.72
N ILE A 38 2.88 -22.25 -12.12
CA ILE A 38 4.10 -22.23 -12.94
C ILE A 38 3.74 -22.46 -14.41
N ASP A 39 4.18 -21.54 -15.26
CA ASP A 39 4.02 -21.66 -16.71
C ASP A 39 4.74 -22.93 -17.28
N PRO A 40 4.12 -23.67 -18.22
CA PRO A 40 4.70 -24.88 -18.80
C PRO A 40 6.08 -24.68 -19.46
N ILE A 41 6.35 -23.51 -20.05
CA ILE A 41 7.63 -23.17 -20.67
C ILE A 41 8.68 -22.94 -19.59
N SER A 42 8.35 -22.21 -18.52
CA SER A 42 9.23 -22.02 -17.36
C SER A 42 9.61 -23.35 -16.70
N ARG A 43 8.65 -24.29 -16.61
CA ARG A 43 8.92 -25.65 -16.13
C ARG A 43 9.89 -26.40 -17.04
N THR A 44 9.78 -26.22 -18.34
CA THR A 44 10.69 -26.81 -19.34
C THR A 44 12.11 -26.26 -19.20
N PHE A 45 12.27 -24.94 -19.02
CA PHE A 45 13.57 -24.33 -18.76
C PHE A 45 14.18 -24.80 -17.44
N ALA A 46 13.37 -24.91 -16.38
CA ALA A 46 13.83 -25.43 -15.10
C ALA A 46 14.31 -26.90 -15.21
N THR A 47 13.60 -27.75 -15.95
CA THR A 47 14.04 -29.12 -16.26
C THR A 47 15.34 -29.13 -17.04
N TRP A 48 15.48 -28.25 -18.05
CA TRP A 48 16.71 -28.14 -18.83
C TRP A 48 17.91 -27.70 -18.00
N ILE A 49 17.73 -26.72 -17.10
CA ILE A 49 18.78 -26.25 -16.19
C ILE A 49 19.20 -27.37 -15.21
N ARG A 50 18.26 -28.20 -14.73
CA ARG A 50 18.56 -29.31 -13.81
C ARG A 50 19.21 -30.53 -14.48
N THR A 51 18.97 -30.76 -15.77
CA THR A 51 19.36 -32.01 -16.45
C THR A 51 20.51 -31.86 -17.44
N LYS A 52 20.70 -30.67 -18.02
CA LYS A 52 21.80 -30.44 -18.98
C LYS A 52 23.09 -30.22 -18.20
N MET A 53 24.10 -31.04 -18.46
CA MET A 53 25.37 -31.00 -17.71
C MET A 53 26.42 -30.06 -18.33
N TYR A 54 26.33 -29.73 -19.62
CA TYR A 54 27.48 -29.19 -20.36
C TYR A 54 27.25 -27.79 -20.97
N ARG A 55 28.25 -26.92 -20.71
CA ARG A 55 28.54 -25.57 -21.24
C ARG A 55 27.47 -24.98 -22.17
N ARG A 56 27.39 -25.43 -23.43
CA ARG A 56 26.50 -24.86 -24.47
C ARG A 56 25.02 -24.99 -24.10
N HIS A 57 24.59 -26.18 -23.72
CA HIS A 57 23.18 -26.46 -23.47
C HIS A 57 22.69 -25.78 -22.19
N VAL A 58 23.55 -25.63 -21.18
CA VAL A 58 23.26 -24.85 -19.97
C VAL A 58 23.16 -23.36 -20.30
N ARG A 59 24.16 -22.81 -21.00
CA ARG A 59 24.20 -21.39 -21.38
C ARG A 59 23.00 -20.99 -22.24
N GLU A 60 22.61 -21.82 -23.20
CA GLU A 60 21.45 -21.58 -24.06
C GLU A 60 20.12 -21.67 -23.29
N SER A 61 20.00 -22.61 -22.34
CA SER A 61 18.79 -22.74 -21.53
C SER A 61 18.60 -21.54 -20.59
N LEU A 62 19.70 -21.04 -20.00
CA LEU A 62 19.70 -19.82 -19.20
C LEU A 62 19.41 -18.57 -20.05
N ALA A 63 20.00 -18.46 -21.23
CA ALA A 63 19.75 -17.34 -22.14
C ALA A 63 18.26 -17.28 -22.55
N ARG A 64 17.67 -18.42 -22.96
CA ARG A 64 16.25 -18.50 -23.32
C ARG A 64 15.31 -18.22 -22.16
N MET A 65 15.66 -18.66 -20.94
CA MET A 65 14.91 -18.30 -19.75
C MET A 65 14.91 -16.79 -19.55
N MET A 66 16.07 -16.13 -19.64
CA MET A 66 16.18 -14.69 -19.45
C MET A 66 15.41 -13.90 -20.51
N GLU A 67 15.47 -14.32 -21.78
CA GLU A 67 14.71 -13.71 -22.87
C GLU A 67 13.20 -13.88 -22.67
N TYR A 68 12.76 -15.09 -22.31
CA TYR A 68 11.35 -15.37 -22.02
C TYR A 68 10.83 -14.54 -20.84
N THR A 69 11.60 -14.46 -19.76
CA THR A 69 11.31 -13.61 -18.60
C THR A 69 11.21 -12.14 -19.01
N SER A 70 12.10 -11.63 -19.86
CA SER A 70 12.02 -10.27 -20.40
C SER A 70 10.72 -10.03 -21.20
N VAL A 71 10.31 -10.99 -22.04
CA VAL A 71 9.05 -10.91 -22.79
C VAL A 71 7.84 -10.84 -21.84
N LEU A 72 7.81 -11.68 -20.80
CA LEU A 72 6.73 -11.66 -19.81
C LEU A 72 6.69 -10.33 -19.05
N PHE A 73 7.84 -9.83 -18.58
CA PHE A 73 7.92 -8.54 -17.91
C PHE A 73 7.44 -7.39 -18.79
N ASN A 74 7.83 -7.36 -20.07
CA ASN A 74 7.38 -6.31 -20.98
C ASN A 74 5.87 -6.37 -21.25
N LYS A 75 5.28 -7.57 -21.33
CA LYS A 75 3.82 -7.73 -21.43
C LYS A 75 3.09 -7.22 -20.20
N ILE A 76 3.59 -7.59 -19.01
CA ILE A 76 3.02 -7.14 -17.73
C ILE A 76 3.13 -5.62 -17.63
N LYS A 77 4.31 -5.05 -17.90
CA LYS A 77 4.53 -3.60 -17.90
C LYS A 77 3.52 -2.87 -18.79
N LEU A 78 3.31 -3.34 -20.02
CA LEU A 78 2.35 -2.73 -20.95
C LEU A 78 0.90 -2.86 -20.47
N LEU A 79 0.52 -4.00 -19.86
CA LEU A 79 -0.79 -4.18 -19.25
C LEU A 79 -0.99 -3.24 -18.07
N THR A 80 0.01 -3.12 -17.19
CA THR A 80 -0.01 -2.20 -16.04
C THR A 80 -0.13 -0.76 -16.51
N GLU A 81 0.72 -0.29 -17.42
CA GLU A 81 0.67 1.08 -17.94
C GLU A 81 -0.68 1.42 -18.60
N ASN A 82 -1.26 0.49 -19.37
CA ASN A 82 -2.58 0.70 -19.97
C ASN A 82 -3.71 0.66 -18.94
N THR A 83 -3.58 -0.18 -17.91
CA THR A 83 -4.58 -0.28 -16.84
C THR A 83 -4.55 0.98 -15.97
N GLU A 84 -3.38 1.46 -15.59
CA GLU A 84 -3.19 2.71 -14.86
C GLU A 84 -3.79 3.90 -15.61
N LYS A 85 -3.48 4.04 -16.91
CA LYS A 85 -4.07 5.11 -17.75
C LYS A 85 -5.60 5.05 -17.78
N ARG A 86 -6.15 3.85 -17.99
CA ARG A 86 -7.61 3.65 -18.01
C ARG A 86 -8.23 3.95 -16.65
N GLN A 87 -7.59 3.56 -15.55
CA GLN A 87 -8.05 3.87 -14.21
C GLN A 87 -8.07 5.39 -13.98
N SER A 88 -7.00 6.11 -14.31
CA SER A 88 -6.97 7.57 -14.19
C SER A 88 -8.02 8.28 -15.06
N GLU A 89 -8.30 7.79 -16.27
CA GLU A 89 -9.37 8.33 -17.11
C GLU A 89 -10.77 8.05 -16.54
N ILE A 90 -10.97 6.85 -15.98
CA ILE A 90 -12.23 6.47 -15.32
C ILE A 90 -12.47 7.34 -14.09
N GLU A 91 -11.46 7.54 -13.24
CA GLU A 91 -11.53 8.41 -12.06
C GLU A 91 -11.97 9.82 -12.46
N LYS A 92 -11.31 10.43 -13.46
CA LYS A 92 -11.68 11.76 -13.96
C LYS A 92 -13.12 11.83 -14.45
N ARG A 93 -13.57 10.81 -15.20
CA ARG A 93 -14.95 10.74 -15.70
C ARG A 93 -15.95 10.56 -14.56
N GLN A 94 -15.63 9.76 -13.55
CA GLN A 94 -16.47 9.59 -12.37
C GLN A 94 -16.60 10.90 -11.59
N THR A 95 -15.49 11.60 -11.32
CA THR A 95 -15.51 12.92 -10.69
C THR A 95 -16.39 13.90 -11.48
N THR A 96 -16.26 13.94 -12.81
CA THR A 96 -17.07 14.83 -13.67
C THR A 96 -18.56 14.47 -13.60
N ILE A 97 -18.91 13.18 -13.59
CA ILE A 97 -20.30 12.73 -13.48
C ILE A 97 -20.89 13.09 -12.11
N GLU A 98 -20.12 12.92 -11.03
CA GLU A 98 -20.53 13.28 -9.68
C GLU A 98 -20.79 14.79 -9.58
N GLU A 99 -19.89 15.62 -10.10
CA GLU A 99 -20.07 17.09 -10.15
C GLU A 99 -21.31 17.49 -10.95
N ASN A 100 -21.52 16.89 -12.14
CA ASN A 100 -22.71 17.14 -12.94
C ASN A 100 -23.99 16.71 -12.22
N PHE A 101 -23.97 15.56 -11.54
CA PHE A 101 -25.12 15.07 -10.78
C PHE A 101 -25.44 15.99 -9.59
N LYS A 102 -24.43 16.46 -8.86
CA LYS A 102 -24.58 17.48 -7.81
C LYS A 102 -25.19 18.77 -8.36
N SER A 103 -24.76 19.21 -9.54
CA SER A 103 -25.35 20.37 -10.22
C SER A 103 -26.83 20.16 -10.58
N VAL A 104 -27.20 18.97 -11.06
CA VAL A 104 -28.60 18.62 -11.34
C VAL A 104 -29.43 18.62 -10.06
N ILE A 105 -28.94 18.03 -8.97
CA ILE A 105 -29.61 18.07 -7.66
C ILE A 105 -29.79 19.52 -7.21
N ALA A 106 -28.73 20.33 -7.33
CA ALA A 106 -28.76 21.72 -6.93
C ALA A 106 -29.87 22.49 -7.65
N ASN A 107 -29.96 22.34 -8.98
CA ASN A 107 -30.94 23.00 -9.84
C ASN A 107 -32.37 22.43 -9.73
N ALA A 108 -32.51 21.11 -9.52
CA ALA A 108 -33.81 20.46 -9.37
C ALA A 108 -34.46 20.73 -8.00
N THR A 109 -33.67 21.21 -7.03
CA THR A 109 -34.18 21.60 -5.72
C THR A 109 -34.91 22.93 -5.81
N VAL A 110 -36.20 22.92 -5.46
CA VAL A 110 -37.06 24.13 -5.46
C VAL A 110 -37.32 24.65 -4.05
N ASP A 111 -37.10 23.82 -3.02
CA ASP A 111 -37.36 24.20 -1.62
C ASP A 111 -36.33 25.22 -1.12
N SER A 112 -36.81 26.40 -0.75
CA SER A 112 -35.99 27.49 -0.23
C SER A 112 -35.33 27.18 1.12
N GLU A 113 -35.95 26.36 1.97
CA GLU A 113 -35.37 25.96 3.26
C GLU A 113 -34.11 25.11 3.01
N LEU A 114 -34.20 24.16 2.08
CA LEU A 114 -33.06 23.33 1.69
C LEU A 114 -31.96 24.11 0.97
N ILE A 115 -32.30 25.06 0.10
CA ILE A 115 -31.31 25.95 -0.56
C ILE A 115 -30.59 26.81 0.49
N ASN A 116 -31.33 27.39 1.44
CA ASN A 116 -30.75 28.18 2.52
C ASN A 116 -29.86 27.32 3.43
N ALA A 117 -30.27 26.08 3.71
CA ALA A 117 -29.48 25.12 4.48
C ALA A 117 -28.16 24.71 3.79
N ARG A 118 -27.94 25.00 2.50
CA ARG A 118 -26.63 24.80 1.85
C ARG A 118 -25.65 25.95 2.06
N SER A 119 -26.13 27.08 2.55
CA SER A 119 -25.30 28.28 2.74
C SER A 119 -24.78 28.33 4.18
N SER A 120 -23.49 28.58 4.33
CA SER A 120 -22.84 28.82 5.62
C SER A 120 -22.14 30.16 5.60
N GLU A 121 -22.42 31.01 6.61
CA GLU A 121 -21.73 32.29 6.76
C GLU A 121 -20.21 32.13 6.95
N LYS A 122 -19.76 31.00 7.52
CA LYS A 122 -18.35 30.74 7.83
C LYS A 122 -17.63 29.97 6.73
N TYR A 123 -18.33 29.06 6.05
CA TYR A 123 -17.71 28.09 5.12
C TYR A 123 -18.16 28.26 3.66
N GLY A 124 -19.03 29.23 3.38
CA GLY A 124 -19.54 29.50 2.04
C GLY A 124 -20.69 28.58 1.63
N ASN A 125 -20.88 28.43 0.33
CA ASN A 125 -22.01 27.70 -0.25
C ASN A 125 -21.59 26.31 -0.71
N PHE A 126 -22.39 25.31 -0.37
CA PHE A 126 -22.22 23.92 -0.79
C PHE A 126 -23.18 23.59 -1.94
N ALA A 127 -22.80 22.66 -2.83
CA ALA A 127 -23.66 22.32 -3.97
C ALA A 127 -24.91 21.54 -3.51
N THR A 128 -24.74 20.68 -2.52
CA THR A 128 -25.82 19.92 -1.88
C THR A 128 -25.77 20.05 -0.35
N LEU A 129 -26.88 19.74 0.33
CA LEU A 129 -26.89 19.73 1.80
C LEU A 129 -25.97 18.64 2.35
N ASP A 130 -25.89 17.51 1.63
CA ASP A 130 -25.02 16.38 1.92
C ASP A 130 -23.54 16.80 2.03
N GLU A 131 -23.03 17.56 1.04
CA GLU A 131 -21.65 18.07 1.10
C GLU A 131 -21.38 18.94 2.33
N ARG A 132 -22.37 19.73 2.75
CA ARG A 132 -22.26 20.52 3.96
C ARG A 132 -22.20 19.64 5.20
N LEU A 133 -23.02 18.59 5.26
CA LEU A 133 -23.05 17.65 6.39
C LEU A 133 -21.75 16.84 6.46
N GLU A 134 -21.26 16.30 5.34
CA GLU A 134 -19.97 15.60 5.24
C GLU A 134 -18.80 16.49 5.69
N TYR A 135 -18.81 17.77 5.28
CA TYR A 135 -17.82 18.73 5.74
C TYR A 135 -17.87 18.96 7.26
N ILE A 136 -19.07 19.06 7.83
CA ILE A 136 -19.26 19.20 9.28
C ILE A 136 -18.77 17.92 9.98
N GLU A 137 -19.19 16.74 9.51
CA GLU A 137 -18.79 15.45 10.07
C GLU A 137 -17.28 15.27 10.08
N LYS A 138 -16.58 15.68 9.01
CA LYS A 138 -15.11 15.66 8.94
C LYS A 138 -14.43 16.56 9.99
N ILE A 139 -15.03 17.71 10.30
CA ILE A 139 -14.51 18.58 11.37
C ILE A 139 -14.77 17.93 12.73
N LEU A 140 -15.96 17.35 12.93
CA LEU A 140 -16.34 16.70 14.18
C LEU A 140 -15.49 15.44 14.43
N SER A 141 -15.22 14.63 13.42
CA SER A 141 -14.47 13.37 13.51
C SER A 141 -13.03 13.55 14.01
N SER A 142 -12.43 14.70 13.72
CA SER A 142 -11.06 15.06 14.11
C SER A 142 -10.99 15.85 15.42
N SER A 143 -12.09 16.48 15.84
CA SER A 143 -12.10 17.44 16.96
C SER A 143 -12.86 16.95 18.19
N ILE A 144 -13.85 16.06 18.03
CA ILE A 144 -14.68 15.58 19.13
C ILE A 144 -14.20 14.19 19.58
N PRO A 145 -13.87 14.02 20.87
CA PRO A 145 -13.52 12.72 21.42
C PRO A 145 -14.75 11.84 21.62
N ASP A 146 -15.25 11.26 20.53
CA ASP A 146 -16.36 10.29 20.46
C ASP A 146 -16.05 9.14 19.47
N GLY A 147 -14.76 8.83 19.29
CA GLY A 147 -14.31 7.83 18.32
C GLY A 147 -14.09 6.45 18.92
N PHE A 148 -13.07 6.34 19.75
CA PHE A 148 -12.69 5.07 20.40
C PHE A 148 -12.09 5.30 21.78
N ASP A 149 -12.19 4.27 22.60
CA ASP A 149 -11.72 4.27 23.98
C ASP A 149 -10.38 3.52 24.11
N VAL A 150 -9.43 4.14 24.79
CA VAL A 150 -8.17 3.52 25.23
C VAL A 150 -8.20 3.40 26.74
N THR A 151 -8.07 2.18 27.25
CA THR A 151 -7.97 1.93 28.69
C THR A 151 -6.52 2.00 29.13
N ILE A 152 -6.24 2.81 30.15
CA ILE A 152 -4.91 2.91 30.75
C ILE A 152 -5.03 2.46 32.21
N GLU A 153 -4.33 1.36 32.52
CA GLU A 153 -4.15 0.89 33.89
C GLU A 153 -2.84 1.46 34.44
N HIS A 154 -2.92 2.12 35.59
CA HIS A 154 -1.77 2.76 36.24
C HIS A 154 -1.80 2.47 37.74
N ASN A 155 -0.66 2.41 38.42
CA ASN A 155 -0.62 2.17 39.86
C ASN A 155 -0.18 3.41 40.64
N LEU A 156 -0.76 4.56 40.29
CA LEU A 156 -0.40 5.85 40.87
C LEU A 156 -1.19 6.16 42.15
N GLY A 157 -2.29 5.45 42.43
CA GLY A 157 -3.16 5.72 43.57
C GLY A 157 -3.82 7.12 43.54
N ALA A 158 -3.84 7.77 42.39
CA ALA A 158 -4.33 9.13 42.15
C ALA A 158 -4.81 9.27 40.71
N ASN A 159 -5.54 10.34 40.40
CA ASN A 159 -6.06 10.61 39.06
C ASN A 159 -5.05 11.46 38.27
N PRO A 160 -4.25 10.88 37.35
CA PRO A 160 -3.25 11.64 36.61
C PRO A 160 -3.90 12.54 35.55
N LEU A 161 -3.20 13.63 35.20
CA LEU A 161 -3.47 14.36 33.97
C LEU A 161 -2.98 13.53 32.78
N ILE A 162 -3.85 13.33 31.79
CA ILE A 162 -3.52 12.62 30.55
C ILE A 162 -3.52 13.61 29.38
N VAL A 163 -2.49 13.51 28.56
CA VAL A 163 -2.33 14.30 27.33
C VAL A 163 -2.04 13.33 26.19
N VAL A 164 -2.88 13.36 25.16
CA VAL A 164 -2.70 12.55 23.95
C VAL A 164 -2.00 13.39 22.89
N ARG A 165 -1.00 12.80 22.23
CA ARG A 165 -0.23 13.43 21.15
C ARG A 165 -0.07 12.45 19.99
N THR A 166 -0.02 13.00 18.78
CA THR A 166 0.21 12.23 17.55
C THR A 166 1.37 12.82 16.75
N TRP A 167 2.11 11.95 16.07
CA TRP A 167 3.16 12.28 15.10
C TRP A 167 3.44 11.05 14.22
N THR A 168 4.03 11.27 13.05
CA THR A 168 4.46 10.20 12.12
C THR A 168 5.99 10.11 12.08
N TYR A 169 6.51 8.98 11.60
CA TYR A 169 7.96 8.74 11.46
C TYR A 169 8.77 8.89 12.76
N GLY A 170 8.15 8.60 13.91
CA GLY A 170 8.88 8.55 15.19
C GLY A 170 10.05 7.56 15.13
N ILE A 171 11.07 7.79 15.97
CA ILE A 171 12.23 6.91 16.06
C ILE A 171 11.77 5.46 16.31
N GLY A 172 12.25 4.53 15.46
CA GLY A 172 11.92 3.11 15.57
C GLY A 172 10.63 2.68 14.86
N VAL A 173 9.89 3.61 14.22
CA VAL A 173 8.71 3.28 13.40
C VAL A 173 9.12 2.85 11.98
N VAL A 174 10.17 3.45 11.43
CA VAL A 174 10.79 3.08 10.16
C VAL A 174 12.31 2.92 10.32
N PRO A 175 13.00 2.17 9.44
CA PRO A 175 14.45 2.10 9.46
C PRO A 175 15.10 3.48 9.38
N LEU A 176 16.20 3.68 10.10
CA LEU A 176 16.91 4.96 10.12
C LEU A 176 17.37 5.37 8.72
N GLY A 177 17.10 6.61 8.34
CA GLY A 177 17.47 7.17 7.04
C GLY A 177 16.52 6.79 5.90
N THR A 178 15.38 6.17 6.20
CA THR A 178 14.32 5.89 5.21
C THR A 178 13.13 6.84 5.33
N GLU A 179 13.10 7.66 6.39
CA GLU A 179 12.16 8.75 6.54
C GLU A 179 12.35 9.83 5.46
N PRO A 180 11.27 10.54 5.08
CA PRO A 180 11.37 11.68 4.17
C PRO A 180 12.30 12.78 4.70
N GLU A 181 12.87 13.58 3.80
CA GLU A 181 13.72 14.71 4.18
C GLU A 181 13.00 15.65 5.15
N GLY A 182 13.68 16.01 6.25
CA GLY A 182 13.12 16.86 7.31
C GLY A 182 12.31 16.11 8.39
N PHE A 183 12.18 14.78 8.31
CA PHE A 183 11.46 13.96 9.30
C PHE A 183 12.37 13.12 10.20
N PHE A 184 13.67 13.44 10.27
CA PHE A 184 14.59 12.76 11.19
C PHE A 184 14.12 12.95 12.65
N GLY A 185 13.70 11.86 13.31
CA GLY A 185 13.13 11.89 14.65
C GLY A 185 11.59 12.02 14.70
N GLY A 186 10.94 12.22 13.55
CA GLY A 186 9.49 12.28 13.39
C GLY A 186 8.95 13.63 12.97
N SER A 187 7.66 13.65 12.63
CA SER A 187 6.92 14.87 12.33
C SER A 187 6.73 15.75 13.58
N ALA A 188 6.24 16.98 13.38
CA ALA A 188 5.77 17.80 14.48
C ALA A 188 4.71 17.05 15.30
N SER A 189 4.87 17.08 16.63
CA SER A 189 3.94 16.49 17.58
C SER A 189 2.74 17.42 17.79
N ILE A 190 1.54 16.89 17.59
CA ILE A 190 0.29 17.64 17.70
C ILE A 190 -0.52 17.07 18.88
N THR A 191 -1.10 17.96 19.70
CA THR A 191 -2.02 17.57 20.77
C THR A 191 -3.36 17.15 20.19
N VAL A 192 -3.85 15.99 20.63
CA VAL A 192 -5.13 15.44 20.21
C VAL A 192 -6.18 15.75 21.29
N PRO A 193 -7.35 16.31 20.94
CA PRO A 193 -8.42 16.49 21.90
C PRO A 193 -8.86 15.12 22.43
N CYS A 194 -9.02 15.00 23.75
CA CYS A 194 -9.41 13.74 24.38
C CYS A 194 -10.35 14.01 25.56
N SER A 195 -11.19 13.02 25.88
CA SER A 195 -11.99 12.99 27.10
C SER A 195 -11.46 11.91 28.01
N VAL A 196 -11.32 12.19 29.31
CA VAL A 196 -10.74 11.24 30.26
C VAL A 196 -11.76 10.93 31.35
N LYS A 197 -12.13 9.67 31.45
CA LYS A 197 -13.00 9.15 32.50
C LYS A 197 -12.17 8.32 33.48
N GLN A 198 -12.09 8.79 34.72
CA GLN A 198 -11.43 8.06 35.80
C GLN A 198 -12.38 6.97 36.31
N ILE A 199 -11.99 5.70 36.19
CA ILE A 199 -12.77 4.55 36.66
C ILE A 199 -12.42 4.22 38.11
N SER A 200 -11.14 4.32 38.46
CA SER A 200 -10.64 4.19 39.83
C SER A 200 -9.34 4.98 39.97
N SER A 201 -8.78 5.03 41.18
CA SER A 201 -7.46 5.63 41.45
C SER A 201 -6.30 4.98 40.68
N ASN A 202 -6.55 3.85 40.01
CA ASN A 202 -5.57 3.07 39.26
C ASN A 202 -5.99 2.78 37.82
N LYS A 203 -7.10 3.35 37.34
CA LYS A 203 -7.63 3.03 36.02
C LYS A 203 -8.40 4.19 35.43
N CYS A 204 -8.10 4.50 34.17
CA CYS A 204 -8.84 5.49 33.40
C CYS A 204 -9.13 4.99 31.99
N VAL A 205 -10.16 5.58 31.40
CA VAL A 205 -10.54 5.41 29.99
C VAL A 205 -10.39 6.76 29.30
N VAL A 206 -9.67 6.77 28.20
CA VAL A 206 -9.40 7.94 27.38
C VAL A 206 -10.16 7.78 26.06
N THR A 207 -11.16 8.62 25.83
CA THR A 207 -11.89 8.67 24.56
C THR A 207 -11.19 9.64 23.61
N ILE A 208 -10.94 9.19 22.39
CA ILE A 208 -10.16 9.89 21.37
C ILE A 208 -11.02 10.01 20.09
N PRO A 209 -10.87 11.09 19.28
CA PRO A 209 -11.62 11.25 18.04
C PRO A 209 -11.37 10.12 17.04
N LYS A 210 -12.36 9.87 16.19
CA LYS A 210 -12.43 8.70 15.30
C LYS A 210 -11.27 8.64 14.31
N ASP A 211 -10.83 9.79 13.81
CA ASP A 211 -9.78 9.87 12.78
C ASP A 211 -8.39 9.44 13.28
N TYR A 212 -8.19 9.37 14.60
CA TYR A 212 -6.92 8.91 15.19
C TYR A 212 -6.89 7.40 15.44
N LYS A 213 -7.93 6.65 15.05
CA LYS A 213 -7.97 5.20 15.25
C LYS A 213 -6.97 4.52 14.31
N THR A 214 -5.92 3.94 14.86
CA THR A 214 -4.93 3.15 14.12
C THR A 214 -5.16 1.66 14.34
N THR A 215 -4.94 0.83 13.33
CA THR A 215 -5.13 -0.64 13.36
C THR A 215 -4.14 -1.40 14.26
N TYR A 216 -3.26 -0.70 14.95
CA TYR A 216 -2.18 -1.27 15.77
C TYR A 216 -2.47 -1.24 17.29
N LEU A 217 -3.73 -1.00 17.68
CA LEU A 217 -4.25 -1.14 19.04
C LEU A 217 -5.55 -1.95 19.05
#